data_AF-A0A7Y1Y700-F1
#
_entry.id   AF-A0A7Y1Y700-F1
#
_cell.length_a   1.000
_cell.length_b   1.000
_cell.length_c   1.000
_cell.angle_alpha   90.00
_cell.angle_beta   90.00
_cell.angle_gamma   90.00
#
_symmetry.space_group_name_H-M   'P 1'
#
loop_
_entity.id
_entity.type
_entity.pdbx_description
1 polymer ?
#
loop_
_entity_poly.entity_id
_entity_poly.type
_entity_poly.pdbx_seq_one_letter_code
_entity_poly.pdbx_strand_id
1 'polypeptide(L)' 'MIIDCNECAMQHTSACSDCVVNVLLHKMGEPVVLSGEEHEALGNLADAGMVAPLRLVPLTGETTQLPEGGEAAAS' A
#
# COMPACT_ATOMS: atom_id res chain seq x y z
N MET A 1 -17.97 21.11 -5.45
CA MET A 1 -16.79 21.62 -4.69
C MET A 1 -15.56 21.35 -5.54
N ILE A 2 -14.68 22.33 -5.70
CA ILE A 2 -13.41 22.19 -6.44
C ILE A 2 -12.29 22.21 -5.40
N ILE A 3 -11.35 21.27 -5.51
CA ILE A 3 -10.14 21.24 -4.69
C ILE A 3 -9.00 21.74 -5.57
N ASP A 4 -8.41 22.89 -5.24
CA ASP A 4 -7.21 23.41 -5.90
C ASP A 4 -6.02 23.38 -4.94
N CYS A 5 -5.06 22.48 -5.21
CA CYS A 5 -3.86 22.35 -4.39
C CYS A 5 -2.96 23.61 -4.43
N ASN A 6 -3.10 24.47 -5.45
CA ASN A 6 -2.32 25.71 -5.55
C ASN A 6 -2.81 26.80 -4.59
N GLU A 7 -4.05 26.70 -4.10
CA GLU A 7 -4.61 27.62 -3.10
C GLU A 7 -4.58 27.03 -1.68
N CYS A 8 -4.01 25.83 -1.51
CA CYS A 8 -3.95 25.15 -0.23
C CYS A 8 -2.84 25.73 0.65
N ALA A 9 -3.19 26.22 1.85
CA ALA A 9 -2.21 26.76 2.81
C ALA A 9 -1.15 25.74 3.28
N MET A 10 -1.42 24.44 3.10
CA MET A 10 -0.50 23.35 3.44
C MET A 10 0.37 22.92 2.25
N GLN A 11 0.25 23.55 1.08
CA GLN A 11 1.02 23.19 -0.11
C GLN A 11 2.53 23.21 0.20
N HIS A 12 3.25 22.20 -0.29
CA HIS A 12 4.69 22.01 -0.10
C HIS A 12 5.14 21.75 1.35
N THR A 13 4.22 21.41 2.25
CA THR A 13 4.55 20.91 3.59
C THR A 13 4.47 19.38 3.66
N SER A 14 4.90 18.78 4.78
CA SER A 14 4.73 17.35 5.04
C SER A 14 3.27 16.90 5.10
N ALA A 15 2.31 17.82 5.27
CA ALA A 15 0.89 17.46 5.19
C ALA A 15 0.46 17.05 3.78
N CYS A 16 1.20 17.45 2.73
CA CYS A 16 0.91 17.04 1.36
C CYS A 16 1.17 15.55 1.12
N SER A 17 2.17 14.94 1.77
CA SER A 17 2.53 13.54 1.52
C SER A 17 1.47 12.57 2.03
N ASP A 18 0.72 12.95 3.07
CA ASP A 18 -0.37 12.16 3.66
C ASP A 18 -1.76 12.78 3.37
N CYS A 19 -1.86 13.64 2.34
CA CYS A 19 -3.13 14.22 1.93
C CYS A 19 -3.95 13.23 1.10
N VAL A 20 -5.28 13.20 1.29
CA VAL A 20 -6.21 12.39 0.48
C VAL A 20 -6.06 12.66 -1.03
N VAL A 21 -5.75 13.89 -1.43
CA VAL A 21 -5.53 14.24 -2.84
C VAL A 21 -4.30 13.54 -3.40
N ASN A 22 -3.24 13.43 -2.60
CA ASN A 22 -2.04 12.70 -2.97
C ASN A 22 -2.36 11.21 -3.15
N VAL A 23 -3.07 10.60 -2.20
CA VAL A 23 -3.50 9.18 -2.28
C VAL A 23 -4.36 8.90 -3.52
N LEU A 24 -5.29 9.80 -3.86
CA LEU A 24 -6.18 9.63 -5.01
C LEU A 24 -5.48 9.84 -6.37
N LEU A 25 -4.46 10.68 -6.44
CA LEU A 25 -3.81 11.09 -7.70
C LEU A 25 -2.43 10.47 -7.93
N HIS A 26 -1.73 10.00 -6.90
CA HIS A 26 -0.43 9.37 -7.11
C HIS A 26 -0.61 8.07 -7.89
N LYS A 27 -0.03 8.04 -9.09
CA LYS A 27 0.28 6.79 -9.78
C LYS A 27 1.20 5.98 -8.87
N MET A 28 0.83 4.71 -8.65
CA MET A 28 1.73 3.68 -8.14
C MET A 28 2.91 3.56 -9.12
N GLY A 29 3.93 4.40 -8.93
CA GLY A 29 5.09 4.47 -9.81
C GLY A 29 6.04 3.29 -9.62
N GLU A 30 5.94 2.64 -8.46
CA GLU A 30 6.72 1.47 -8.06
C GLU A 30 5.78 0.39 -7.51
N PRO A 31 6.11 -0.90 -7.67
CA PRO A 31 5.38 -1.98 -7.03
C PRO A 31 5.36 -1.82 -5.50
N VAL A 32 4.18 -2.02 -4.90
CA VAL A 32 4.07 -2.18 -3.45
C VAL A 32 4.45 -3.62 -3.10
N VAL A 33 5.48 -3.78 -2.27
CA VAL A 33 5.90 -5.08 -1.74
C VAL A 33 5.29 -5.23 -0.35
N LEU A 34 4.56 -6.32 -0.13
CA LEU A 34 4.00 -6.69 1.17
C LEU A 34 4.69 -7.95 1.66
N SER A 35 5.09 -7.95 2.93
CA SER A 35 5.41 -9.19 3.65
C SER A 35 4.16 -10.05 3.87
N GLY A 36 4.37 -11.30 4.29
CA GLY A 36 3.27 -12.20 4.65
C GLY A 36 2.39 -11.64 5.76
N GLU A 37 2.99 -11.07 6.81
CA GLU A 37 2.29 -10.47 7.95
C GLU A 37 1.46 -9.25 7.55
N GLU A 38 2.01 -8.38 6.68
CA GLU A 38 1.27 -7.21 6.18
C GLU A 38 0.10 -7.62 5.28
N HIS A 39 0.29 -8.65 4.45
CA HIS A 39 -0.80 -9.21 3.65
C HIS A 39 -1.92 -9.78 4.53
N GLU A 40 -1.59 -10.49 5.59
CA GLU A 40 -2.56 -11.00 6.57
C GLU A 40 -3.27 -9.87 7.31
N ALA A 41 -2.53 -8.84 7.76
CA ALA A 41 -3.10 -7.67 8.41
C ALA A 41 -4.13 -6.95 7.53
N LEU A 42 -3.83 -6.76 6.24
CA LEU A 42 -4.76 -6.18 5.28
C LEU A 42 -6.01 -7.06 5.09
N GLY A 43 -5.88 -8.39 5.13
CA GLY A 43 -6.99 -9.33 5.15
C GLY A 43 -7.90 -9.12 6.36
N ASN A 44 -7.32 -9.06 7.57
CA ASN A 44 -8.06 -8.83 8.81
C ASN A 44 -8.84 -7.50 8.80
N LEU A 45 -8.23 -6.43 8.29
CA LEU A 45 -8.89 -5.13 8.14
C LEU A 45 -10.04 -5.17 7.13
N ALA A 46 -9.90 -5.95 6.05
CA ALA A 46 -10.95 -6.12 5.05
C ALA A 46 -12.13 -6.93 5.61
N ASP A 47 -11.86 -8.01 6.34
CA ASP A 47 -12.88 -8.81 7.02
C ASP A 47 -13.66 -8.00 8.06
N ALA A 48 -12.99 -7.05 8.73
CA ALA A 48 -13.61 -6.09 9.63
C ALA A 48 -14.37 -4.95 8.92
N GLY A 49 -14.32 -4.87 7.58
CA GLY A 49 -14.98 -3.82 6.78
C GLY A 49 -14.31 -2.45 6.86
N MET A 50 -13.07 -2.37 7.34
CA MET A 50 -12.32 -1.12 7.51
C MET A 50 -11.62 -0.68 6.21
N VAL A 51 -11.28 -1.63 5.35
CA VAL A 51 -10.66 -1.40 4.04
C VAL A 51 -11.28 -2.29 2.97
N ALA A 52 -11.03 -1.99 1.70
CA ALA A 52 -11.40 -2.90 0.61
C ALA A 52 -10.44 -4.12 0.58
N PRO A 53 -10.91 -5.32 0.21
CA PRO A 53 -10.05 -6.49 0.06
C PRO A 53 -9.02 -6.28 -1.07
N LEU A 54 -7.86 -6.90 -0.94
CA LEU A 54 -6.84 -6.90 -2.00
C LEU A 54 -7.39 -7.64 -3.24
N ARG A 55 -7.47 -6.93 -4.38
CA ARG A 55 -8.00 -7.46 -5.65
C ARG A 55 -6.92 -7.76 -6.68
N LEU A 56 -5.68 -7.96 -6.23
CA LEU A 56 -4.58 -8.32 -7.10
C LEU A 56 -4.81 -9.75 -7.64
N VAL A 57 -5.00 -9.87 -8.95
CA VAL A 57 -5.06 -11.17 -9.63
C VAL A 57 -3.83 -11.27 -10.53
N PRO A 58 -2.94 -12.26 -10.32
CA PRO A 58 -1.78 -12.47 -11.18
C PRO A 58 -2.20 -12.63 -12.65
N LEU A 59 -1.53 -11.91 -13.55
CA LEU A 59 -1.78 -11.97 -15.01
C LEU A 59 -1.43 -13.33 -15.60
N THR A 60 -0.52 -14.08 -14.97
CA THR A 60 -0.22 -15.48 -15.22
C THR A 60 -0.26 -16.21 -13.88
N GLY A 61 -0.81 -17.42 -13.84
CA GLY A 61 -1.07 -18.17 -12.61
C GLY A 61 0.15 -18.66 -11.81
N GLU A 62 1.31 -18.02 -11.97
CA GLU A 62 2.47 -18.27 -11.14
C GLU A 62 2.35 -17.46 -9.86
N THR A 63 2.04 -18.18 -8.77
CA THR A 63 2.16 -17.65 -7.42
C THR A 63 3.64 -17.49 -7.15
N THR A 64 4.14 -16.25 -7.06
CA THR A 64 5.50 -15.99 -6.59
C THR A 64 5.59 -16.40 -5.12
N GLN A 65 6.04 -17.62 -4.87
CA GLN A 65 6.45 -18.03 -3.53
C GLN A 65 7.81 -17.39 -3.26
N LEU A 66 7.82 -16.41 -2.35
CA LEU A 66 9.06 -15.87 -1.81
C LEU A 66 9.77 -16.98 -1.03
N PRO A 67 11.10 -17.19 -1.21
CA PRO A 67 11.83 -18.14 -0.40
C PRO A 67 11.79 -17.70 1.07
N GLU A 68 11.37 -18.61 1.94
CA GLU A 68 11.43 -18.44 3.38
C GLU A 68 12.90 -18.29 3.77
N GLY A 69 13.30 -17.06 4.10
CA GLY A 69 14.66 -16.72 4.51
C GLY A 69 15.03 -17.50 5.76
N GLY A 70 15.94 -18.45 5.60
CA GLY A 70 16.37 -19.39 6.63
C GLY A 70 17.06 -18.75 7.83
N GLU A 71 16.94 -19.49 8.94
CA GLU A 71 17.65 -19.36 10.21
C GLU A 71 19.02 -18.69 10.14
N ALA A 72 19.13 -17.53 10.80
CA ALA A 72 20.42 -17.00 11.24
C ALA A 72 20.95 -17.87 12.39
N ALA A 73 21.73 -18.90 12.05
CA ALA A 73 22.60 -19.57 13.00
C ALA A 73 23.72 -18.60 13.41
N ALA A 74 23.62 -18.02 14.60
CA ALA A 74 24.72 -17.38 15.30
C ALA A 74 25.35 -18.39 16.25
N SER A 75 26.58 -18.81 15.91
CA SER A 75 27.53 -19.47 16.82
C SER A 75 28.58 -18.47 17.26
#